data_AF-A0A7S3AQS0-F1
#
_entry.id   AF-A0A7S3AQS0-F1
#
_cell.length_a   1.000
_cell.length_b   1.000
_cell.length_c   1.000
_cell.angle_alpha   90.00
_cell.angle_beta   90.00
_cell.angle_gamma   90.00
#
_symmetry.space_group_name_H-M   'P 1'
#
loop_
_entity.id
_entity.type
_entity.pdbx_description
1 polymer ?
#
loop_
_entity_poly.entity_id
_entity_poly.type
_entity_poly.pdbx_seq_one_letter_code
_entity_poly.pdbx_strand_id
1 'polypeptide(L)'
;ASSSASSSASSRSGSVGAAVRTSLHCPPTSGGGRGSGRVTLLLINFSLNHSTNLDLRPLLRMSQDVGVPEEPPVHVPPVPAAVGHGGMRLWLLTGGRDGRRHGLGAREVMLNGKRLRAGVDGALPPLPPRTMHRAQVSLPPASIAFAQLDAPHLTKWCHRGR
;
A
#
# COMPACT_ATOMS: atom_id res chain seq x y z
N ALA A 1 -14.96 17.73 18.37
CA ALA A 1 -13.82 17.57 17.44
C ALA A 1 -13.08 16.30 17.85
N SER A 2 -13.32 15.18 17.17
CA SER A 2 -12.80 13.87 17.55
C SER A 2 -11.49 13.59 16.80
N SER A 3 -10.40 13.62 17.55
CA SER A 3 -9.04 13.29 17.12
C SER A 3 -8.94 11.80 16.82
N SER A 4 -8.75 11.44 15.54
CA SER A 4 -8.53 10.06 15.11
C SER A 4 -7.05 9.69 15.23
N ALA A 5 -6.73 8.86 16.22
CA ALA A 5 -5.40 8.27 16.40
C ALA A 5 -5.10 7.28 15.26
N SER A 6 -3.97 7.49 14.59
CA SER A 6 -3.46 6.62 13.53
C SER A 6 -2.49 5.63 14.14
N SER A 7 -2.91 4.38 14.34
CA SER A 7 -2.02 3.33 14.83
C SER A 7 -1.15 2.82 13.68
N SER A 8 0.08 3.29 13.61
CA SER A 8 1.11 2.84 12.67
C SER A 8 1.95 1.73 13.30
N ALA A 9 1.75 0.49 12.89
CA ALA A 9 2.65 -0.60 13.24
C ALA A 9 3.74 -0.72 12.15
N SER A 10 4.97 -0.35 12.50
CA SER A 10 6.14 -0.55 11.63
C SER A 10 6.70 -1.95 11.84
N SER A 11 6.49 -2.86 10.91
CA SER A 11 7.23 -4.13 10.91
C SER A 11 8.64 -3.89 10.36
N ARG A 12 9.64 -4.03 11.24
CA ARG A 12 11.06 -4.06 10.88
C ARG A 12 11.36 -5.42 10.27
N SER A 13 11.62 -5.47 8.96
CA SER A 13 12.35 -6.56 8.33
C SER A 13 13.73 -6.02 7.97
N GLY A 14 14.76 -6.61 8.58
CA GLY A 14 16.14 -6.20 8.41
C GLY A 14 16.79 -6.84 7.19
N SER A 15 17.46 -6.02 6.40
CA SER A 15 18.82 -6.26 5.91
C SER A 15 19.37 -4.96 5.35
N VAL A 16 20.67 -4.73 5.53
CA VAL A 16 21.42 -3.66 4.87
C VAL A 16 21.23 -3.84 3.35
N GLY A 17 20.61 -2.88 2.66
CA GLY A 17 20.45 -2.87 1.20
C GLY A 17 19.01 -2.81 0.62
N ALA A 18 17.96 -2.77 1.44
CA ALA A 18 16.59 -2.66 0.90
C ALA A 18 16.30 -1.26 0.37
N ALA A 19 16.39 -1.06 -0.94
CA ALA A 19 16.02 0.19 -1.61
C ALA A 19 14.52 0.53 -1.47
N VAL A 20 13.69 -0.40 -1.00
CA VAL A 20 12.25 -0.19 -0.80
C VAL A 20 11.87 -0.33 0.66
N ARG A 21 11.20 0.69 1.20
CA ARG A 21 10.50 0.63 2.49
C ARG A 21 9.01 0.36 2.26
N THR A 22 8.44 -0.52 3.06
CA THR A 22 7.01 -0.84 3.03
C THR A 22 6.39 -0.58 4.41
N SER A 23 5.14 -0.14 4.44
CA SER A 23 4.37 0.06 5.67
C SER A 23 2.91 -0.28 5.40
N LEU A 24 2.23 -0.93 6.34
CA LEU A 24 0.86 -1.39 6.17
C LEU A 24 -0.04 -0.67 7.15
N HIS A 25 -1.16 -0.16 6.64
CA HIS A 25 -2.12 0.64 7.40
C HIS A 25 -3.55 0.13 7.15
N CYS A 26 -4.36 0.13 8.20
CA CYS A 26 -5.79 -0.07 8.06
C CYS A 26 -6.44 1.25 7.58
N PRO A 27 -7.38 1.20 6.62
CA PRO A 27 -8.05 2.40 6.16
C PRO A 27 -8.84 3.05 7.29
N PRO A 28 -8.99 4.38 7.27
CA PRO A 28 -9.84 5.07 8.23
C PRO A 28 -11.27 4.54 8.10
N THR A 29 -11.87 4.08 9.20
CA THR A 29 -13.30 3.74 9.25
C THR A 29 -14.11 5.02 9.20
N SER A 30 -14.48 5.45 8.00
CA SER A 30 -15.52 6.46 7.83
C SER A 30 -16.87 5.79 8.10
N GLY A 31 -17.40 6.01 9.30
CA GLY A 31 -18.77 5.65 9.70
C GLY A 31 -18.99 4.19 10.09
N GLY A 32 -19.00 3.91 11.40
CA GLY A 32 -19.78 2.87 12.13
C GLY A 32 -19.83 1.42 11.66
N GLY A 33 -19.23 1.07 10.53
CA GLY A 33 -19.33 -0.23 9.89
C GLY A 33 -18.17 -1.13 10.27
N ARG A 34 -18.51 -2.41 10.47
CA ARG A 34 -17.56 -3.53 10.55
C ARG A 34 -16.53 -3.39 9.42
N GLY A 35 -15.24 -3.41 9.76
CA GLY A 35 -14.16 -3.05 8.84
C GLY A 35 -14.22 -3.86 7.54
N SER A 36 -14.09 -3.18 6.40
CA SER A 36 -14.24 -3.76 5.05
C SER A 36 -13.17 -4.80 4.67
N GLY A 37 -12.31 -5.23 5.60
CA GLY A 37 -11.18 -6.11 5.33
C GLY A 37 -10.13 -5.50 4.40
N ARG A 38 -10.20 -4.20 4.11
CA ARG A 38 -9.22 -3.51 3.26
C ARG A 38 -7.99 -3.12 4.06
N VAL A 39 -6.83 -3.17 3.43
CA VAL A 39 -5.58 -2.60 3.94
C VAL A 39 -4.94 -1.73 2.87
N THR A 40 -4.14 -0.77 3.30
CA THR A 40 -3.35 0.11 2.44
C THR A 40 -1.88 -0.07 2.74
N LEU A 41 -1.11 -0.45 1.74
CA LEU A 41 0.34 -0.49 1.76
C LEU A 41 0.88 0.85 1.27
N LEU A 42 1.77 1.46 2.04
CA LEU A 42 2.67 2.53 1.60
C LEU A 42 3.99 1.88 1.17
N LEU A 43 4.41 2.13 -0.06
CA LEU A 43 5.64 1.63 -0.64
C LEU A 43 6.50 2.83 -1.05
N ILE A 44 7.76 2.86 -0.64
CA ILE A 44 8.69 3.95 -0.98
C ILE A 44 9.95 3.34 -1.56
N ASN A 45 10.26 3.65 -2.82
CA ASN A 45 11.54 3.27 -3.44
C ASN A 45 12.53 4.43 -3.30
N PHE A 46 13.54 4.25 -2.45
CA PHE A 46 14.65 5.17 -2.23
C PHE A 46 15.78 5.00 -3.25
N SER A 47 15.74 3.98 -4.12
CA SER A 47 16.71 3.88 -5.21
C SER A 47 16.57 5.08 -6.13
N LEU A 48 17.69 5.72 -6.46
CA LEU A 48 17.71 6.84 -7.41
C LEU A 48 17.86 6.38 -8.87
N ASN A 49 18.35 5.16 -9.08
CA ASN A 49 18.76 4.68 -10.40
C ASN A 49 18.07 3.38 -10.83
N HIS A 50 17.37 2.68 -9.92
CA HIS A 50 16.80 1.38 -10.21
C HIS A 50 15.31 1.33 -9.91
N SER A 51 14.56 0.80 -10.86
CA SER A 51 13.19 0.37 -10.61
C SER A 51 13.20 -0.92 -9.79
N THR A 52 12.24 -1.08 -8.90
CA THR A 52 12.09 -2.30 -8.11
C THR A 52 10.75 -2.95 -8.41
N ASN A 53 10.77 -4.24 -8.76
CA ASN A 53 9.57 -5.04 -8.91
C ASN A 53 9.33 -5.80 -7.60
N LEU A 54 8.22 -5.50 -6.94
CA LEU A 54 7.81 -6.11 -5.68
C LEU A 54 6.71 -7.13 -5.94
N ASP A 55 6.89 -8.34 -5.43
CA ASP A 55 5.80 -9.29 -5.24
C ASP A 55 5.22 -9.08 -3.84
N LEU A 56 3.96 -8.69 -3.76
CA LEU A 56 3.28 -8.39 -2.50
C LEU A 56 2.68 -9.66 -1.87
N ARG A 57 2.63 -10.80 -2.59
CA ARG A 57 2.04 -12.05 -2.05
C ARG A 57 2.67 -12.49 -0.72
N PRO A 58 4.00 -12.44 -0.51
CA PRO A 58 4.60 -12.81 0.78
C PRO A 58 4.17 -11.88 1.92
N LEU A 59 4.08 -10.56 1.67
CA LEU A 59 3.64 -9.58 2.66
C LEU A 59 2.19 -9.82 3.12
N LEU A 60 1.36 -10.35 2.22
CA LEU A 60 -0.02 -10.73 2.55
C LEU A 60 -0.13 -12.04 3.34
N ARG A 61 0.92 -12.87 3.36
CA ARG A 61 0.95 -14.12 4.11
C ARG A 61 1.47 -13.96 5.54
N MET A 62 2.41 -13.03 5.77
CA MET A 62 3.07 -12.83 7.08
C MET A 62 2.15 -12.46 8.24
N SER A 63 0.87 -12.17 8.00
CA SER A 63 -0.09 -11.91 9.07
C SER A 63 -0.72 -13.16 9.69
N GLN A 64 -0.43 -14.35 9.15
CA GLN A 64 -0.91 -15.60 9.73
C GLN A 64 -0.04 -16.05 10.92
N ASP A 65 1.22 -15.61 10.99
CA ASP A 65 2.20 -16.13 11.96
C ASP A 65 2.35 -15.29 13.24
N VAL A 66 1.70 -14.13 13.35
CA VAL A 66 1.78 -13.28 14.55
C VAL A 66 0.59 -13.55 15.48
N GLY A 67 0.65 -14.68 16.17
CA GLY A 67 -0.08 -14.92 17.42
C GLY A 67 -1.41 -15.67 17.33
N VAL A 68 -1.32 -17.00 17.23
CA VAL A 68 -2.27 -17.95 17.84
C VAL A 68 -1.42 -19.04 18.52
N PRO A 69 -1.57 -19.32 19.82
CA PRO A 69 -0.93 -20.50 20.41
C PRO A 69 -1.39 -21.74 19.65
N GLU A 70 -0.44 -22.58 19.26
CA GLU A 70 -0.66 -23.80 18.50
C GLU A 70 -1.62 -24.73 19.28
N GLU A 71 -2.88 -24.82 18.84
CA GLU A 71 -3.71 -25.98 19.13
C GLU A 71 -3.25 -27.12 18.21
N PRO A 72 -3.32 -28.39 18.65
CA PRO A 72 -2.77 -29.53 17.92
C PRO A 72 -3.40 -29.67 16.52
N PRO A 73 -2.66 -30.26 15.56
CA PRO A 73 -2.99 -30.16 14.15
C PRO A 73 -4.28 -30.91 13.80
N VAL A 74 -5.37 -30.17 13.70
CA VAL A 74 -6.49 -30.60 12.85
C VAL A 74 -6.03 -30.40 11.41
N HIS A 75 -6.23 -31.40 10.55
CA HIS A 75 -5.90 -31.36 9.13
C HIS A 75 -6.73 -30.26 8.43
N VAL A 76 -6.27 -29.00 8.52
CA VAL A 76 -6.86 -27.89 7.78
C VAL A 76 -6.26 -27.92 6.38
N PRO A 77 -7.05 -28.12 5.31
CA PRO A 77 -6.53 -28.06 3.95
C PRO A 77 -5.90 -26.68 3.72
N PRO A 78 -4.82 -26.58 2.91
CA PRO A 78 -4.17 -25.31 2.65
C PRO A 78 -5.21 -24.33 2.12
N VAL A 79 -5.52 -23.29 2.90
CA VAL A 79 -6.37 -22.20 2.45
C VAL A 79 -5.68 -21.64 1.21
N PRO A 80 -6.28 -21.71 0.01
CA PRO A 80 -5.68 -21.10 -1.15
C PRO A 80 -5.45 -19.64 -0.79
N ALA A 81 -4.24 -19.13 -1.04
CA ALA A 81 -3.92 -17.72 -0.92
C ALA A 81 -4.74 -16.94 -1.95
N ALA A 82 -6.04 -16.88 -1.75
CA ALA A 82 -6.98 -16.07 -2.48
C ALA A 82 -6.70 -14.66 -2.02
N VAL A 83 -5.73 -14.02 -2.69
CA VAL A 83 -5.96 -12.64 -3.10
C VAL A 83 -7.32 -12.69 -3.78
N GLY A 84 -8.36 -12.26 -3.06
CA GLY A 84 -9.71 -12.33 -3.56
C GLY A 84 -9.76 -11.72 -4.96
N HIS A 85 -10.65 -12.20 -5.80
CA HIS A 85 -10.86 -11.68 -7.17
C HIS A 85 -11.15 -10.16 -7.25
N GLY A 86 -11.14 -9.43 -6.12
CA GLY A 86 -11.06 -7.98 -6.06
C GLY A 86 -9.64 -7.48 -6.35
N GLY A 87 -9.42 -6.97 -7.56
CA GLY A 87 -8.14 -6.42 -7.99
C GLY A 87 -7.56 -5.39 -7.01
N MET A 88 -6.23 -5.31 -6.97
CA MET A 88 -5.51 -4.31 -6.17
C MET A 88 -5.63 -2.93 -6.82
N ARG A 89 -5.81 -1.89 -6.02
CA ARG A 89 -5.85 -0.49 -6.48
C ARG A 89 -4.54 0.20 -6.16
N LEU A 90 -3.93 0.85 -7.14
CA LEU A 90 -2.62 1.49 -7.01
C LEU A 90 -2.69 2.99 -7.31
N TRP A 91 -2.05 3.79 -6.46
CA TRP A 91 -1.76 5.20 -6.67
C TRP A 91 -0.25 5.38 -6.62
N LEU A 92 0.39 5.49 -7.78
CA LEU A 92 1.82 5.68 -7.91
C LEU A 92 2.13 7.17 -8.11
N LEU A 93 2.93 7.73 -7.21
CA LEU A 93 3.45 9.09 -7.26
C LEU A 93 4.89 9.09 -7.75
N THR A 94 5.16 9.93 -8.74
CA THR A 94 6.50 10.16 -9.30
C THR A 94 6.72 11.64 -9.53
N GLY A 95 7.99 12.06 -9.57
CA GLY A 95 8.34 13.40 -10.00
C GLY A 95 8.10 13.59 -11.50
N GLY A 96 7.50 14.71 -11.87
CA GLY A 96 7.24 15.07 -13.26
C GLY A 96 8.44 15.69 -13.97
N ARG A 97 8.16 16.55 -14.95
CA ARG A 97 9.16 17.31 -15.69
C ARG A 97 8.69 18.74 -15.84
N ASP A 98 9.54 19.68 -15.43
CA ASP A 98 9.28 21.12 -15.52
C ASP A 98 10.53 21.82 -16.07
N GLY A 99 10.51 22.14 -17.36
CA GLY A 99 11.65 22.70 -18.08
C GLY A 99 12.90 21.80 -17.98
N ARG A 100 13.92 22.30 -17.26
CA ARG A 100 15.19 21.59 -17.00
C ARG A 100 15.13 20.63 -15.80
N ARG A 101 14.13 20.74 -14.92
CA ARG A 101 13.99 19.93 -13.71
C ARG A 101 13.18 18.67 -14.00
N HIS A 102 13.61 17.54 -13.46
CA HIS A 102 12.96 16.24 -13.66
C HIS A 102 13.09 15.39 -12.39
N GLY A 103 12.19 14.41 -12.23
CA GLY A 103 12.20 13.50 -11.08
C GLY A 103 12.05 14.27 -9.76
N LEU A 104 12.89 13.97 -8.77
CA LEU A 104 12.84 14.63 -7.45
C LEU A 104 13.06 16.15 -7.50
N GLY A 105 13.73 16.67 -8.54
CA GLY A 105 13.94 18.10 -8.70
C GLY A 105 12.74 18.84 -9.31
N ALA A 106 11.77 18.13 -9.88
CA ALA A 106 10.62 18.72 -10.53
C ALA A 106 9.64 19.35 -9.52
N ARG A 107 8.95 20.41 -9.95
CA ARG A 107 7.86 21.04 -9.17
C ARG A 107 6.51 20.39 -9.42
N GLU A 108 6.51 19.32 -10.20
CA GLU A 108 5.31 18.63 -10.67
C GLU A 108 5.30 17.22 -10.10
N VAL A 109 4.13 16.76 -9.69
CA VAL A 109 3.90 15.39 -9.26
C VAL A 109 2.97 14.72 -10.26
N MET A 110 3.31 13.50 -10.63
CA MET A 110 2.50 12.66 -11.50
C MET A 110 1.86 11.57 -10.66
N LEU A 111 0.54 11.41 -10.77
CA LEU A 111 -0.22 10.28 -10.28
C LEU A 111 -0.50 9.31 -11.42
N ASN A 112 -0.01 8.08 -11.32
CA ASN A 112 -0.23 7.04 -12.33
C ASN A 112 0.13 7.51 -13.75
N GLY A 113 1.17 8.33 -13.88
CA GLY A 113 1.63 8.90 -15.15
C GLY A 113 0.85 10.12 -15.64
N LYS A 114 -0.16 10.60 -14.90
CA LYS A 114 -0.90 11.84 -15.18
C LYS A 114 -0.53 12.94 -14.21
N ARG A 115 -0.41 14.16 -14.70
CA ARG A 115 -0.04 15.29 -13.85
C ARG A 115 -1.14 15.62 -12.85
N LEU A 116 -0.77 15.74 -11.58
CA LEU A 116 -1.66 16.29 -10.56
C LEU A 116 -1.64 17.82 -10.62
N ARG A 117 -2.80 18.42 -10.89
CA ARG A 117 -3.03 19.86 -10.86
C ARG A 117 -4.44 20.13 -10.36
N ALA A 118 -4.60 21.19 -9.55
CA ALA A 118 -5.91 21.73 -9.23
C ALA A 118 -6.62 22.22 -10.51
N GLY A 119 -7.95 22.22 -10.47
CA GLY A 119 -8.78 22.89 -11.46
C GLY A 119 -8.54 24.40 -11.46
N VAL A 120 -9.03 25.08 -12.49
CA VAL A 120 -8.93 26.55 -12.62
C VAL A 120 -9.63 27.30 -11.49
N ASP A 121 -10.61 26.65 -10.86
CA ASP A 121 -11.38 27.06 -9.70
C ASP A 121 -10.70 26.71 -8.35
N GLY A 122 -9.51 26.11 -8.39
CA GLY A 122 -8.81 25.62 -7.20
C GLY A 122 -9.33 24.28 -6.67
N ALA A 123 -10.31 23.66 -7.35
CA ALA A 123 -10.82 22.35 -6.94
C ALA A 123 -9.74 21.27 -7.06
N LEU A 124 -9.69 20.36 -6.09
CA LEU A 124 -8.77 19.22 -6.14
C LEU A 124 -9.20 18.24 -7.24
N PRO A 125 -8.27 17.75 -8.08
CA PRO A 125 -8.62 16.79 -9.11
C PRO A 125 -9.00 15.45 -8.46
N PRO A 126 -9.84 14.62 -9.12
CA PRO A 126 -10.03 13.26 -8.68
C PRO A 126 -8.70 12.49 -8.72
N LEU A 127 -8.54 11.53 -7.81
CA LEU A 127 -7.33 10.69 -7.70
C LEU A 127 -7.66 9.26 -8.13
N PRO A 128 -7.81 8.97 -9.44
CA PRO A 128 -8.20 7.64 -9.90
C PRO A 128 -7.09 6.61 -9.65
N PRO A 129 -7.40 5.45 -9.04
CA PRO A 129 -6.46 4.36 -8.94
C PRO A 129 -6.20 3.71 -10.31
N ARG A 130 -5.06 3.04 -10.43
CA ARG A 130 -4.84 2.01 -11.45
C ARG A 130 -5.24 0.66 -10.87
N THR A 131 -6.18 -0.04 -11.51
CA THR A 131 -6.53 -1.40 -11.14
C THR A 131 -5.43 -2.37 -11.59
N MET A 132 -5.04 -3.25 -10.69
CA MET A 132 -3.98 -4.23 -10.88
C MET A 132 -4.56 -5.62 -10.69
N HIS A 133 -4.38 -6.48 -11.70
CA HIS A 133 -4.86 -7.88 -11.66
C HIS A 133 -3.87 -8.84 -10.99
N ARG A 134 -2.65 -8.37 -10.73
CA ARG A 134 -1.59 -9.15 -10.08
C ARG A 134 -1.09 -8.39 -8.86
N ALA A 135 -0.68 -9.13 -7.83
CA ALA A 135 -0.03 -8.59 -6.65
C ALA A 135 1.45 -8.24 -6.89
N GLN A 136 1.79 -7.79 -8.10
CA GLN A 136 3.13 -7.34 -8.46
C GLN A 136 3.09 -5.84 -8.75
N VAL A 137 4.00 -5.10 -8.14
CA VAL A 137 4.12 -3.65 -8.30
C VAL A 137 5.51 -3.31 -8.79
N SER A 138 5.61 -2.60 -9.90
CA SER A 138 6.85 -1.96 -10.34
C SER A 138 6.91 -0.55 -9.77
N LEU A 139 7.93 -0.26 -8.98
CA LEU A 139 8.21 1.04 -8.41
C LEU A 139 9.39 1.68 -9.14
N PRO A 140 9.17 2.77 -9.89
CA PRO A 140 10.26 3.55 -10.46
C PRO A 140 11.24 4.05 -9.38
N PRO A 141 12.44 4.51 -9.76
CA PRO A 141 13.35 5.17 -8.84
C PRO A 141 12.68 6.38 -8.19
N ALA A 142 13.01 6.64 -6.92
CA ALA A 142 12.57 7.80 -6.16
C ALA A 142 11.05 8.02 -6.20
N SER A 143 10.29 6.93 -6.00
CA SER A 143 8.83 6.93 -6.12
C SER A 143 8.14 6.50 -4.82
N ILE A 144 6.89 6.89 -4.70
CA ILE A 144 6.00 6.52 -3.60
C ILE A 144 4.74 5.91 -4.20
N ALA A 145 4.26 4.80 -3.66
CA ALA A 145 2.99 4.22 -4.06
C ALA A 145 2.11 3.88 -2.86
N PHE A 146 0.80 4.05 -3.06
CA PHE A 146 -0.22 3.49 -2.18
C PHE A 146 -0.89 2.33 -2.90
N ALA A 147 -0.89 1.15 -2.29
CA ALA A 147 -1.56 -0.03 -2.82
C ALA A 147 -2.66 -0.45 -1.84
N GLN A 148 -3.91 -0.38 -2.28
CA GLN A 148 -5.06 -0.84 -1.50
C GLN A 148 -5.52 -2.18 -2.02
N LEU A 149 -5.77 -3.10 -1.10
CA LEU A 149 -6.18 -4.46 -1.40
C LEU A 149 -7.22 -4.96 -0.40
N ASP A 150 -8.07 -5.86 -0.86
CA ASP A 150 -9.02 -6.57 -0.01
C ASP A 150 -8.28 -7.76 0.64
N ALA A 151 -8.06 -7.69 1.95
CA ALA A 151 -7.39 -8.68 2.78
C ALA A 151 -8.27 -9.02 4.00
N PRO A 152 -9.37 -9.77 3.81
CA PRO A 152 -10.32 -10.06 4.88
C PRO A 152 -9.68 -10.78 6.07
N HIS A 153 -8.61 -11.55 5.85
CA HIS A 153 -7.84 -12.20 6.91
C HIS A 153 -7.10 -11.21 7.83
N LEU A 154 -6.80 -9.99 7.36
CA LEU A 154 -6.17 -8.93 8.15
C LEU A 154 -7.15 -8.13 9.01
N THR A 155 -8.46 -8.38 8.88
CA THR A 155 -9.48 -7.62 9.60
C THR A 155 -9.27 -7.68 11.12
N LYS A 156 -8.89 -8.85 11.66
CA LYS A 156 -8.60 -9.02 13.10
C LYS A 156 -7.41 -8.16 13.55
N TRP A 157 -6.34 -8.10 12.75
CA TRP A 157 -5.19 -7.25 13.02
C TRP A 157 -5.58 -5.76 13.04
N CYS A 158 -6.42 -5.34 12.08
CA CYS A 158 -6.96 -3.98 12.03
C CYS A 158 -7.86 -3.58 13.20
N HIS A 159 -8.42 -4.56 13.92
CA HIS A 159 -9.22 -4.31 15.12
C HIS A 159 -8.40 -4.30 16.41
N ARG A 160 -7.33 -5.11 16.50
CA ARG A 160 -6.47 -5.17 17.71
C ARG A 160 -5.59 -3.94 17.92
N GLY A 161 -5.32 -3.16 16.88
CA GLY A 161 -4.51 -1.94 16.97
C GLY A 161 -5.29 -0.66 17.33
N ARG A 162 -6.57 -0.77 17.68
CA ARG A 162 -7.39 0.34 18.22
C ARG A 162 -7.42 0.27 19.74
#